data_AF-A0A4S0MXJ2-F1
#
_entry.id   AF-A0A4S0MXJ2-F1
#
_cell.length_a   1.000
_cell.length_b   1.000
_cell.length_c   1.000
_cell.angle_alpha   90.00
_cell.angle_beta   90.00
_cell.angle_gamma   90.00
#
_symmetry.space_group_name_H-M   'P 1'
#
loop_
_entity.id
_entity.type
_entity.pdbx_description
1 polymer ?
#
loop_
_entity_poly.entity_id
_entity_poly.type
_entity_poly.pdbx_seq_one_letter_code
_entity_poly.pdbx_strand_id
1 'polypeptide(L)'
;WRAEWEADLLPVGYFHFVFTVPAEVADVAFHNKAAVYDLLFKAASETMLTIAADRKHLGARIGITAVLHTWGSAMTHHPHVHMIVPGGGIALGGSRWISSRPAFLLPV
;
A
#
# COMPACT_ATOMS: atom_id res chain seq x y z
N TRP A 1 -12.74 3.65 -23.31
CA TRP A 1 -11.99 2.76 -22.42
C TRP A 1 -10.92 3.48 -21.59
N ARG A 2 -9.72 3.79 -22.11
CA ARG A 2 -8.66 4.45 -21.28
C ARG A 2 -9.14 5.75 -20.62
N ALA A 3 -9.76 6.64 -21.40
CA ALA A 3 -10.26 7.92 -20.91
C ALA A 3 -11.36 7.77 -19.84
N GLU A 4 -12.13 6.67 -19.88
CA GLU A 4 -13.17 6.40 -18.87
C GLU A 4 -12.51 6.01 -17.54
N TRP A 5 -11.50 5.12 -17.58
CA TRP A 5 -10.73 4.77 -16.39
C TRP A 5 -9.93 5.93 -15.80
N GLU A 6 -9.35 6.79 -16.65
CA GLU A 6 -8.67 7.99 -16.18
C GLU A 6 -9.62 8.97 -15.47
N ALA A 7 -10.91 8.99 -15.84
CA ALA A 7 -11.91 9.82 -15.17
C ALA A 7 -12.25 9.33 -13.75
N ASP A 8 -12.04 8.05 -13.45
CA ASP A 8 -12.25 7.47 -12.11
C ASP A 8 -11.05 7.69 -11.18
N LEU A 9 -9.89 8.12 -11.72
CA LEU A 9 -8.69 8.38 -10.94
C LEU A 9 -8.69 9.79 -10.36
N LEU A 10 -8.21 9.91 -9.12
CA LEU A 10 -7.85 11.20 -8.57
C LEU A 10 -6.72 11.82 -9.42
N PRO A 11 -6.77 13.13 -9.71
CA PRO A 11 -5.76 13.83 -10.52
C PRO A 11 -4.48 14.10 -9.70
N VAL A 12 -3.83 13.04 -9.23
CA VAL A 12 -2.62 13.06 -8.39
C VAL A 12 -1.60 12.05 -8.90
N GLY A 13 -0.34 12.18 -8.47
CA GLY A 13 0.64 11.11 -8.64
C GLY A 13 0.26 9.88 -7.82
N TYR A 14 0.73 8.70 -8.21
CA TYR A 14 0.52 7.45 -7.47
C TYR A 14 1.87 6.80 -7.16
N PHE A 15 1.96 6.22 -5.97
CA PHE A 15 3.16 5.57 -5.48
C PHE A 15 2.90 4.07 -5.32
N HIS A 16 3.90 3.27 -5.68
CA HIS A 16 3.84 1.82 -5.59
C HIS A 16 4.71 1.32 -4.43
N PHE A 17 4.11 0.60 -3.49
CA PHE A 17 4.80 -0.06 -2.38
C PHE A 17 4.66 -1.57 -2.50
N VAL A 18 5.69 -2.29 -2.04
CA VAL A 18 5.68 -3.76 -1.98
C VAL A 18 6.07 -4.18 -0.58
N PHE A 19 5.23 -5.03 0.03
CA PHE A 19 5.53 -5.69 1.29
C PHE A 19 5.67 -7.18 1.02
N THR A 20 6.84 -7.73 1.33
CA THR A 20 7.17 -9.14 1.13
C THR A 20 7.42 -9.77 2.48
N VAL A 21 6.88 -10.95 2.74
CA VAL A 21 7.19 -11.68 3.97
C VAL A 21 8.61 -12.27 3.90
N PRO A 22 9.31 -12.43 5.03
CA PRO A 22 10.55 -13.20 5.08
C PRO A 22 10.35 -14.63 4.56
N ALA A 23 11.41 -15.24 4.03
CA ALA A 23 11.35 -16.58 3.42
C ALA A 23 10.84 -17.65 4.41
N GLU A 24 11.26 -17.55 5.67
CA GLU A 24 10.86 -18.45 6.76
C GLU A 24 9.35 -18.37 7.03
N VAL A 25 8.75 -17.19 6.81
CA VAL A 25 7.31 -16.97 6.95
C VAL A 25 6.57 -17.40 5.68
N ALA A 26 7.21 -17.31 4.50
CA ALA A 26 6.61 -17.76 3.24
C ALA A 26 6.25 -19.25 3.28
N ASP A 27 7.13 -20.09 3.82
CA ASP A 27 6.88 -21.53 3.99
C ASP A 27 5.66 -21.79 4.91
N VAL A 28 5.55 -21.06 6.01
CA VAL A 28 4.37 -21.11 6.90
C VAL A 28 3.11 -20.65 6.16
N ALA A 29 3.22 -19.59 5.37
CA ALA A 29 2.13 -19.03 4.58
C ALA A 29 1.64 -20.01 3.51
N PHE A 30 2.53 -20.85 2.96
CA PHE A 30 2.14 -21.87 2.00
C PHE A 30 1.12 -22.85 2.60
N HIS A 31 1.26 -23.19 3.88
CA HIS A 31 0.34 -24.09 4.57
C HIS A 31 -0.84 -23.36 5.24
N ASN A 32 -0.69 -22.09 5.61
CA ASN A 32 -1.67 -21.32 6.40
C ASN A 32 -2.17 -20.07 5.66
N LYS A 33 -2.48 -20.22 4.37
CA LYS A 33 -2.74 -19.11 3.42
C LYS A 33 -3.69 -18.05 3.96
N ALA A 34 -4.90 -18.43 4.37
CA ALA A 34 -5.91 -17.47 4.81
C ALA A 34 -5.42 -16.62 6.00
N ALA A 35 -4.90 -17.25 7.05
CA ALA A 35 -4.43 -16.56 8.24
C ALA A 35 -3.23 -15.66 7.95
N VAL A 36 -2.22 -16.17 7.24
CA VAL A 36 -0.98 -15.42 7.01
C VAL A 36 -1.18 -14.30 6.00
N TYR A 37 -2.01 -14.49 4.97
CA TYR A 37 -2.26 -13.44 3.99
C TYR A 37 -3.17 -12.34 4.54
N ASP A 38 -4.16 -12.68 5.38
CA ASP A 38 -4.93 -11.68 6.11
C ASP A 38 -4.03 -10.82 7.01
N LEU A 39 -3.13 -11.46 7.76
CA LEU A 39 -2.12 -10.76 8.56
C LEU A 39 -1.18 -9.89 7.71
N LEU A 40 -0.76 -10.36 6.54
CA LEU A 40 0.08 -9.58 5.63
C LEU A 40 -0.63 -8.31 5.13
N PHE A 41 -1.90 -8.43 4.69
CA PHE A 41 -2.70 -7.27 4.30
C PHE A 41 -2.87 -6.27 5.45
N LYS A 42 -3.19 -6.79 6.63
CA LYS A 42 -3.37 -5.98 7.83
C LYS A 42 -2.09 -5.25 8.21
N ALA A 43 -0.97 -5.97 8.36
CA ALA A 43 0.30 -5.39 8.77
C ALA A 43 0.80 -4.35 7.76
N ALA A 44 0.73 -4.63 6.46
CA ALA A 44 1.15 -3.71 5.42
C ALA A 44 0.30 -2.43 5.39
N SER A 45 -1.03 -2.56 5.50
CA SER A 45 -1.94 -1.41 5.49
C SER A 45 -1.82 -0.57 6.76
N GLU A 46 -1.74 -1.20 7.94
CA GLU A 46 -1.52 -0.52 9.21
C GLU A 46 -0.19 0.23 9.24
N THR A 47 0.88 -0.35 8.68
CA THR A 47 2.18 0.31 8.55
C THR A 47 2.04 1.61 7.78
N MET A 48 1.46 1.55 6.57
CA MET A 48 1.28 2.71 5.70
C MET A 48 0.37 3.78 6.30
N LEU A 49 -0.77 3.37 6.91
CA LEU A 49 -1.69 4.29 7.57
C LEU A 49 -1.05 4.99 8.77
N THR A 50 -0.24 4.26 9.55
CA THR A 50 0.43 4.78 10.75
C THR A 50 1.44 5.84 10.37
N ILE A 51 2.37 5.53 9.45
CA ILE A 51 3.42 6.47 9.05
C ILE A 51 2.83 7.68 8.30
N ALA A 52 1.80 7.50 7.48
CA ALA A 52 1.16 8.61 6.77
C ALA A 52 0.42 9.57 7.72
N ALA A 53 -0.14 9.05 8.82
CA ALA A 53 -0.81 9.87 9.82
C ALA A 53 0.17 10.72 10.66
N ASP A 54 1.44 10.35 10.76
CA ASP A 54 2.43 11.14 11.49
C ASP A 54 2.68 12.49 10.76
N ARG A 55 2.52 13.59 11.51
CA ARG A 55 2.74 14.97 11.02
C ARG A 55 4.19 15.26 10.66
N LYS A 56 5.15 14.48 11.15
CA LYS A 56 6.55 14.57 10.69
C LYS A 56 6.74 14.05 9.26
N HIS A 57 5.81 13.21 8.81
CA HIS A 57 5.77 12.64 7.48
C HIS A 57 4.73 13.39 6.63
N LEU A 58 3.51 12.86 6.50
CA LEU A 58 2.45 13.47 5.69
C LEU A 58 1.35 14.14 6.54
N GLY A 59 1.02 13.58 7.71
CA GLY A 59 -0.05 14.08 8.57
C GLY A 59 -1.46 13.88 8.01
N ALA A 60 -1.68 12.84 7.21
CA ALA A 60 -2.93 12.61 6.49
C ALA A 60 -3.36 11.13 6.51
N ARG A 61 -4.67 10.90 6.40
CA ARG A 61 -5.26 9.59 6.13
C ARG A 61 -5.28 9.34 4.63
N ILE A 62 -4.41 8.44 4.18
CA ILE A 62 -4.27 8.02 2.78
C ILE A 62 -5.32 6.97 2.40
N GLY A 63 -5.57 6.84 1.09
CA GLY A 63 -6.23 5.67 0.50
C GLY A 63 -5.21 4.64 0.03
N ILE A 64 -5.56 3.36 0.02
CA ILE A 64 -4.68 2.27 -0.42
C ILE A 64 -5.51 1.30 -1.24
N THR A 65 -5.03 0.95 -2.43
CA THR A 65 -5.49 -0.22 -3.19
C THR A 65 -4.40 -1.28 -3.12
N ALA A 66 -4.71 -2.45 -2.57
CA ALA A 66 -3.74 -3.50 -2.31
C ALA A 66 -4.08 -4.80 -3.07
N VAL A 67 -3.07 -5.46 -3.62
CA VAL A 67 -3.20 -6.71 -4.39
C VAL A 67 -2.15 -7.71 -3.90
N LEU A 68 -2.60 -8.93 -3.59
CA LEU A 68 -1.72 -10.03 -3.21
C LEU A 68 -1.20 -10.77 -4.44
N HIS A 69 0.11 -10.93 -4.50
CA HIS A 69 0.78 -11.85 -5.42
C HIS A 69 1.46 -12.96 -4.60
N THR A 70 1.30 -14.22 -5.00
CA THR A 70 1.86 -15.37 -4.26
C THR A 70 3.05 -16.02 -4.93
N TRP A 71 3.44 -15.57 -6.13
CA TRP A 71 4.49 -16.16 -6.94
C TRP A 71 5.47 -15.09 -7.42
N GLY A 72 6.76 -15.43 -7.38
CA GLY A 72 7.82 -14.62 -7.98
C GLY A 72 7.98 -14.88 -9.48
N SER A 73 8.83 -14.11 -10.15
CA SER A 73 9.13 -14.27 -11.58
C SER A 73 9.72 -15.64 -11.93
N ALA A 74 10.41 -16.28 -10.99
CA ALA A 74 10.93 -17.64 -11.13
C ALA A 74 9.89 -18.73 -10.84
N MET A 75 8.61 -18.38 -10.69
CA MET A 75 7.53 -19.30 -10.31
C MET A 75 7.78 -20.04 -9.00
N THR A 76 8.50 -19.39 -8.07
CA THR A 76 8.64 -19.85 -6.68
C THR A 76 7.60 -19.17 -5.80
N HIS A 77 7.17 -19.87 -4.73
CA HIS A 77 6.25 -19.28 -3.76
C HIS A 77 6.92 -18.07 -3.10
N HIS A 78 6.29 -16.90 -3.27
CA HIS A 78 6.84 -15.62 -2.85
C HIS A 78 5.68 -14.66 -2.55
N PRO A 79 5.01 -14.79 -1.40
CA PRO A 79 3.85 -13.96 -1.07
C PRO A 79 4.27 -12.53 -0.76
N HIS A 80 3.71 -11.59 -1.52
CA HIS A 80 3.93 -10.15 -1.38
C HIS A 80 2.67 -9.38 -1.76
N VAL A 81 2.47 -8.22 -1.13
CA VAL A 81 1.37 -7.31 -1.43
C VAL A 81 1.90 -6.09 -2.17
N HIS A 82 1.36 -5.83 -3.35
CA HIS A 82 1.53 -4.58 -4.08
C HIS A 82 0.47 -3.59 -3.61
N MET A 83 0.88 -2.36 -3.30
CA MET A 83 -0.03 -1.28 -2.94
C MET A 83 0.15 -0.10 -3.86
N ILE A 84 -0.96 0.42 -4.39
CA ILE A 84 -1.02 1.69 -5.09
C ILE A 84 -1.64 2.72 -4.14
N VAL A 85 -0.90 3.80 -3.90
CA VAL A 85 -1.24 4.85 -2.93
C VAL A 85 -1.28 6.20 -3.64
N PRO A 86 -2.40 6.96 -3.59
CA PRO A 86 -2.46 8.30 -4.12
C PRO A 86 -1.45 9.23 -3.44
N GLY A 87 -0.94 10.22 -4.15
CA GLY A 87 0.06 11.20 -3.70
C GLY A 87 -0.50 12.23 -2.73
N GLY A 88 -1.05 11.76 -1.61
CA GLY A 88 -1.69 12.56 -0.59
C GLY A 88 -2.83 11.83 0.10
N GLY A 89 -3.50 12.52 1.00
CA GLY A 89 -4.64 11.99 1.74
C GLY A 89 -5.51 13.08 2.34
N ILE A 90 -6.55 12.68 3.06
CA ILE A 90 -7.42 13.60 3.78
C ILE A 90 -6.76 13.93 5.13
N ALA A 91 -6.70 15.22 5.49
CA ALA A 91 -6.25 15.66 6.80
C ALA A 91 -6.97 14.86 7.90
N LEU A 92 -6.30 14.54 9.02
CA LEU A 92 -6.88 13.68 10.06
C LEU A 92 -8.21 14.21 10.63
N GLY A 93 -8.41 15.53 10.61
CA GLY A 93 -9.67 16.18 10.99
C GLY A 93 -10.75 16.22 9.88
N GLY A 94 -10.50 15.63 8.71
CA GLY A 94 -11.46 15.54 7.61
C GLY A 94 -11.63 16.80 6.75
N SER A 95 -10.94 17.90 7.07
CA SER A 95 -11.27 19.23 6.54
C SER A 95 -10.73 19.55 5.15
N ARG A 96 -9.65 18.89 4.71
CA ARG A 96 -8.98 19.18 3.44
C ARG A 96 -8.10 18.03 2.96
N TRP A 97 -7.75 18.07 1.68
CA TRP A 97 -6.69 17.24 1.10
C TRP A 97 -5.29 17.78 1.50
N ILE A 98 -4.36 16.87 1.73
CA ILE A 98 -2.94 17.13 1.94
C ILE A 98 -2.16 16.35 0.87
N SER A 99 -1.57 17.07 -0.08
CA SER A 99 -0.74 16.47 -1.13
C SER A 99 0.63 16.09 -0.59
N SER A 100 1.17 14.97 -1.08
CA SER A 100 2.59 14.65 -0.88
C SER A 100 3.48 15.53 -1.75
N ARG A 101 4.80 15.40 -1.58
CA ARG A 101 5.73 15.96 -2.56
C ARG A 101 5.63 15.16 -3.88
N PRO A 102 5.95 15.76 -5.04
CA PRO A 102 5.79 15.08 -6.33
C PRO A 102 6.61 13.79 -6.46
N ALA A 103 7.81 13.75 -5.89
CA ALA A 103 8.76 12.64 -6.06
C ALA A 103 8.77 11.63 -4.90
N PHE A 104 8.10 11.91 -3.77
CA PHE A 104 8.05 10.99 -2.65
C PHE A 104 6.78 11.16 -1.82
N LEU A 105 6.25 10.04 -1.32
CA LEU A 105 5.05 10.04 -0.48
C LEU A 105 5.39 10.30 1.00
N LEU A 106 6.37 9.57 1.54
CA LEU A 106 6.70 9.54 2.96
C LEU A 106 8.23 9.65 3.10
N PRO A 107 8.77 10.74 3.68
CA PRO A 107 10.19 10.83 3.97
C PRO A 107 10.51 9.96 5.19
N VAL A 108 11.19 8.83 5.00
CA VAL A 108 11.68 7.95 6.08
C VAL A 108 13.04 8.39 6.61
#